data_AF-A0A7V3M5R3-F1
#
_entry.id   AF-A0A7V3M5R3-F1
#
_cell.length_a   1.000
_cell.length_b   1.000
_cell.length_c   1.000
_cell.angle_alpha   90.00
_cell.angle_beta   90.00
_cell.angle_gamma   90.00
#
_symmetry.space_group_name_H-M   'P 1'
#
loop_
_entity.id
_entity.type
_entity.pdbx_description
1 polymer ?
#
loop_
_entity_poly.entity_id
_entity_poly.type
_entity_poly.pdbx_seq_one_letter_code
_entity_poly.pdbx_strand_id
1 'polypeptide(L)'
;MTADARDPAQLSFEESLAELEKIVAHLERGDVPLADSIRIYKRGAALKARCESQLKDAQLEVDQIVMGPDGPRIEPAKIGR
;
A
#
# COMPACT_ATOMS: atom_id res chain seq x y z
N MET A 1 16.46 -6.78 12.58
CA MET A 1 15.83 -7.76 11.67
C MET A 1 15.30 -6.97 10.48
N THR A 2 15.87 -7.17 9.30
CA THR A 2 15.74 -6.29 8.12
C THR A 2 14.41 -6.52 7.39
N ALA A 3 13.53 -5.52 7.38
CA ALA A 3 12.23 -5.57 6.69
C ALA A 3 12.36 -5.89 5.18
N ASP A 4 13.46 -5.48 4.55
CA ASP A 4 13.81 -5.66 3.13
C ASP A 4 13.76 -7.12 2.62
N ALA A 5 13.90 -8.10 3.51
CA ALA A 5 13.98 -9.51 3.14
C ALA A 5 12.64 -10.26 3.17
N ARG A 6 11.59 -9.67 3.78
CA ARG A 6 10.28 -10.33 3.89
C ARG A 6 9.52 -10.25 2.59
N ASP A 7 8.76 -11.29 2.24
CA ASP A 7 7.86 -11.25 1.10
C ASP A 7 6.84 -10.10 1.27
N PRO A 8 6.69 -9.17 0.30
CA PRO A 8 5.71 -8.09 0.38
C PRO A 8 4.29 -8.58 0.70
N ALA A 9 3.92 -9.79 0.26
CA ALA A 9 2.62 -10.39 0.56
C ALA A 9 2.35 -10.60 2.06
N GLN A 10 3.40 -10.68 2.88
CA GLN A 10 3.30 -10.90 4.32
C GLN A 10 3.36 -9.62 5.15
N LEU A 11 3.56 -8.46 4.51
CA LEU A 11 3.65 -7.18 5.21
C LEU A 11 2.26 -6.62 5.53
N SER A 12 2.16 -5.93 6.66
CA SER A 12 1.05 -5.01 6.93
C SER A 12 1.07 -3.81 5.97
N PHE A 13 0.01 -3.01 5.99
CA PHE A 13 -0.09 -1.83 5.13
C PHE A 13 0.98 -0.80 5.52
N GLU A 14 1.12 -0.53 6.82
CA GLU A 14 2.07 0.42 7.38
C GLU A 14 3.52 0.01 7.09
N GLU A 15 3.83 -1.28 7.20
CA GLU A 15 5.15 -1.80 6.86
C GLU A 15 5.45 -1.67 5.36
N SER A 16 4.48 -2.02 4.50
CA SER A 16 4.62 -1.91 3.05
C SER A 16 4.83 -0.47 2.61
N LEU A 17 4.05 0.46 3.18
CA LEU A 17 4.14 1.89 2.90
C LEU A 17 5.48 2.46 3.36
N ALA A 18 5.89 2.18 4.60
CA ALA A 18 7.16 2.66 5.14
C ALA A 18 8.38 2.14 4.38
N GLU A 19 8.32 0.92 3.83
CA GLU A 19 9.37 0.39 2.96
C GLU A 19 9.35 1.04 1.57
N LEU A 20 8.16 1.26 1.00
CA LEU A 20 8.00 1.93 -0.29
C LEU A 20 8.52 3.38 -0.25
N GLU A 21 8.26 4.13 0.83
CA GLU A 21 8.78 5.48 1.03
C GLU A 21 10.32 5.52 1.05
N LYS A 22 10.95 4.55 1.72
CA LYS A 22 12.42 4.42 1.73
C LYS A 22 12.97 4.13 0.33
N ILE A 23 12.29 3.28 -0.42
CA ILE A 23 12.66 2.96 -1.81
C ILE A 23 12.57 4.20 -2.69
N VAL A 24 11.47 4.95 -2.62
CA VAL A 24 11.29 6.20 -3.38
C VAL A 24 12.41 7.18 -3.02
N ALA A 25 12.63 7.43 -1.73
CA ALA A 25 13.70 8.32 -1.27
C ALA A 25 15.10 7.86 -1.70
N HIS A 26 15.31 6.56 -1.94
CA HIS A 26 16.58 6.04 -2.46
C HIS A 26 16.72 6.28 -3.96
N LEU A 27 15.68 6.01 -4.73
CA LEU A 27 15.67 6.25 -6.19
C LEU A 27 15.82 7.73 -6.53
N GLU A 28 15.19 8.62 -5.75
CA GLU A 28 15.25 10.07 -5.95
C GLU A 28 16.64 10.68 -5.74
N ARG A 29 17.51 10.03 -4.94
CA ARG A 29 18.90 10.51 -4.76
C ARG A 29 19.77 10.32 -6.00
N GLY A 30 19.40 9.40 -6.89
CA GLY A 30 20.10 9.18 -8.16
C GLY A 30 21.53 8.63 -8.05
N ASP A 31 21.97 8.23 -6.85
CA ASP A 31 23.30 7.66 -6.58
C ASP A 31 23.30 6.11 -6.60
N VAL A 32 22.19 5.51 -7.05
CA VAL A 32 21.99 4.06 -7.06
C VAL A 32 22.53 3.46 -8.36
N PRO A 33 23.42 2.45 -8.31
CA PRO A 33 23.86 1.72 -9.50
C PRO A 33 22.66 1.18 -10.31
N LEU A 34 22.79 1.10 -11.63
CA LEU A 34 21.68 0.68 -12.51
C LEU A 34 21.11 -0.71 -12.12
N ALA A 35 21.98 -1.67 -11.82
CA ALA A 35 21.56 -3.01 -11.42
C ALA A 35 20.73 -2.99 -10.12
N ASP A 36 21.13 -2.18 -9.14
CA ASP A 36 20.38 -1.98 -7.90
C ASP A 36 19.08 -1.22 -8.13
N SER A 37 19.09 -0.22 -9.01
CA SER A 37 17.89 0.55 -9.37
C SER A 37 16.79 -0.36 -9.90
N ILE A 38 17.13 -1.34 -10.74
CA ILE A 38 16.16 -2.33 -11.26
C ILE A 38 15.61 -3.21 -10.12
N ARG A 39 16.48 -3.69 -9.22
CA ARG A 39 16.07 -4.52 -8.08
C ARG A 39 15.11 -3.78 -7.16
N ILE A 40 15.48 -2.55 -6.81
CA ILE A 40 14.74 -1.70 -5.88
C ILE A 40 13.42 -1.24 -6.50
N TYR A 41 13.39 -0.96 -7.80
CA TYR A 41 12.15 -0.69 -8.53
C TYR A 41 11.18 -1.89 -8.50
N LYS A 42 11.66 -3.11 -8.78
CA LYS A 42 10.82 -4.32 -8.73
C LYS A 42 10.23 -4.54 -7.34
N ARG A 43 11.03 -4.32 -6.29
CA ARG A 43 10.57 -4.36 -4.90
C ARG A 43 9.49 -3.31 -4.63
N GLY A 44 9.73 -2.06 -5.04
CA GLY A 44 8.76 -0.97 -4.91
C GLY A 44 7.43 -1.26 -5.63
N ALA A 45 7.49 -1.83 -6.84
CA ALA A 45 6.29 -2.22 -7.58
C ALA A 45 5.47 -3.29 -6.84
N ALA A 46 6.13 -4.27 -6.22
CA ALA A 46 5.45 -5.30 -5.42
C ALA A 46 4.82 -4.72 -4.14
N LEU A 47 5.52 -3.81 -3.44
CA LEU A 47 4.99 -3.12 -2.26
C LEU A 47 3.78 -2.23 -2.62
N LYS A 48 3.84 -1.50 -3.74
CA LYS A 48 2.70 -0.73 -4.26
C LYS A 48 1.49 -1.63 -4.50
N ALA A 49 1.67 -2.74 -5.20
CA ALA A 49 0.59 -3.69 -5.46
C ALA A 49 -0.02 -4.26 -4.16
N ARG A 50 0.82 -4.52 -3.15
CA ARG A 50 0.35 -4.94 -1.82
C ARG A 50 -0.51 -3.86 -1.16
N CYS A 51 -0.04 -2.61 -1.11
CA CYS A 51 -0.80 -1.50 -0.55
C CYS A 51 -2.15 -1.33 -1.24
N GLU A 52 -2.18 -1.37 -2.58
CA GLU A 52 -3.41 -1.25 -3.36
C GLU A 52 -4.41 -2.38 -3.05
N SER A 53 -3.93 -3.61 -2.89
CA SER A 53 -4.78 -4.74 -2.48
C SER A 53 -5.40 -4.52 -1.11
N GLN A 54 -4.60 -4.11 -0.13
CA GLN A 54 -5.10 -3.91 1.24
C GLN A 54 -6.09 -2.75 1.33
N LEU A 55 -5.86 -1.66 0.59
CA LEU A 55 -6.80 -0.55 0.52
C LEU A 55 -8.12 -0.96 -0.14
N LYS A 56 -8.06 -1.80 -1.19
CA LYS A 56 -9.25 -2.33 -1.85
C LYS A 56 -10.06 -3.23 -0.91
N ASP A 57 -9.39 -4.09 -0.15
CA ASP A 57 -10.03 -4.98 0.81
C ASP A 57 -10.71 -4.16 1.94
N ALA A 58 -10.01 -3.15 2.46
CA ALA A 58 -10.57 -2.24 3.46
C ALA A 58 -11.78 -1.44 2.93
N GLN A 59 -11.72 -0.97 1.68
CA GLN A 59 -12.85 -0.30 1.05
C GLN A 59 -14.07 -1.22 0.94
N LEU A 60 -13.86 -2.47 0.52
CA LEU A 60 -14.93 -3.46 0.42
C LEU A 60 -15.60 -3.73 1.79
N GLU A 61 -14.81 -3.80 2.85
CA GLU A 61 -15.32 -3.97 4.21
C GLU A 61 -16.17 -2.76 4.64
N VAL A 62 -15.70 -1.54 4.40
CA VAL A 62 -16.47 -0.31 4.66
C VAL A 62 -17.78 -0.29 3.87
N ASP A 63 -17.73 -0.63 2.58
CA ASP A 63 -18.89 -0.66 1.69
C ASP A 63 -19.96 -1.63 2.18
N GLN A 64 -19.57 -2.81 2.71
CA GLN A 64 -20.50 -3.77 3.30
C GLN A 64 -21.17 -3.25 4.57
N ILE A 65 -20.42 -2.54 5.42
CA ILE A 65 -20.96 -1.92 6.65
C ILE A 65 -21.96 -0.82 6.28
N VAL A 66 -21.62 0.00 5.28
CA VAL A 66 -22.47 1.08 4.80
C VAL A 66 -23.74 0.53 4.17
N MET A 67 -23.67 -0.49 3.32
CA MET A 67 -24.83 -0.93 2.53
C MET A 67 -25.91 -1.70 3.31
N GLY A 68 -25.56 -2.47 4.35
CA GLY A 68 -26.53 -3.20 5.21
C GLY A 68 -27.51 -4.14 4.48
N PRO A 69 -28.22 -5.04 5.18
CA PRO A 69 -29.26 -5.88 4.57
C PRO A 69 -30.56 -5.12 4.23
N ASP A 70 -30.81 -3.96 4.87
CA ASP A 70 -32.04 -3.16 4.76
C ASP A 70 -31.82 -1.77 4.11
N GLY A 71 -30.68 -1.57 3.44
CA GLY A 71 -30.25 -0.27 2.91
C GLY A 71 -29.21 0.43 3.81
N PRO A 72 -28.79 1.66 3.45
CA PRO A 72 -27.60 2.27 4.01
C PRO A 72 -27.71 2.44 5.53
N ARG A 73 -26.83 1.76 6.29
CA ARG A 73 -26.82 1.74 7.76
C ARG A 73 -26.12 2.94 8.36
N ILE A 74 -25.21 3.55 7.62
CA ILE A 74 -24.46 4.75 7.99
C ILE A 74 -24.61 5.73 6.83
N GLU A 75 -25.21 6.90 7.09
CA GLU A 75 -25.27 7.99 6.11
C GLU A 75 -23.84 8.36 5.67
N PRO A 76 -23.53 8.43 4.36
CA PRO A 76 -22.20 8.80 3.92
C PRO A 76 -21.88 10.21 4.43
N ALA A 77 -20.86 10.32 5.28
CA ALA A 77 -20.35 11.60 5.72
C ALA A 77 -19.94 12.39 4.48
N LYS A 78 -20.53 13.59 4.31
CA LYS A 78 -20.19 14.53 3.23
C LYS A 78 -18.76 15.06 3.44
N ILE A 79 -17.76 14.26 3.12
CA ILE A 79 -16.37 14.68 3.05
C ILE A 79 -16.13 15.17 1.63
N GLY A 80 -16.15 16.50 1.48
CA GLY A 80 -15.88 17.19 0.23
C GLY A 80 -16.92 18.24 -0.13
N ARG A 81 -16.83 19.41 0.51
CA ARG A 81 -16.97 20.69 -0.20
C ARG A 81 -15.77 21.55 0.15
#